data_AF-A0AAW2DMH9-F1
#
_entry.id   AF-A0AAW2DMH9-F1
#
_cell.length_a   1.000
_cell.length_b   1.000
_cell.length_c   1.000
_cell.angle_alpha   90.00
_cell.angle_beta   90.00
_cell.angle_gamma   90.00
#
_symmetry.space_group_name_H-M   'P 1'
#
loop_
_entity.id
_entity.type
_entity.pdbx_description
1 polymer ?
#
loop_
_entity_poly.entity_id
_entity_poly.type
_entity_poly.pdbx_seq_one_letter_code
_entity_poly.pdbx_strand_id
1 'polypeptide(L)'
;MDPCPFVRLTVGNLALKIPIASKPARFVVHPSSSPCFCKIKLKKFSLQTAVVLFISPENQFLDGHVHNMVATFHLNKSDLEKFAEKSIFTVKLCLRISIYTS
;
A
#
# COMPACT_ATOMS: atom_id res chain seq x y z
N MET A 1 17.53 -29.35 -10.82
CA MET A 1 16.16 -28.80 -10.72
C MET A 1 16.21 -27.38 -11.23
N ASP A 2 15.37 -27.02 -12.19
CA ASP A 2 15.31 -25.65 -12.71
C ASP A 2 14.48 -24.77 -11.76
N PRO A 3 14.92 -23.53 -11.45
CA PRO A 3 14.15 -22.63 -10.61
C PRO A 3 12.83 -22.26 -11.30
N CYS A 4 11.72 -22.35 -10.55
CA CYS A 4 10.42 -21.93 -11.07
C CYS A 4 10.36 -20.40 -11.19
N PRO A 5 10.06 -19.83 -12.38
CA PRO A 5 9.99 -18.39 -12.55
C PRO A 5 8.82 -17.80 -11.75
N PHE A 6 9.07 -16.70 -11.05
CA PHE A 6 8.05 -15.94 -10.32
C PHE A 6 8.33 -14.44 -10.41
N VAL A 7 7.28 -13.64 -10.24
CA VAL A 7 7.36 -12.19 -10.11
C VAL A 7 6.95 -11.81 -8.69
N ARG A 8 7.72 -10.92 -8.05
CA ARG A 8 7.39 -10.36 -6.74
C ARG A 8 7.03 -8.89 -6.88
N LEU A 9 5.81 -8.52 -6.50
CA LEU A 9 5.36 -7.13 -6.43
C LEU A 9 5.37 -6.68 -4.98
N THR A 10 6.15 -5.65 -4.68
CA THR A 10 6.23 -5.07 -3.33
C THR A 10 5.80 -3.62 -3.35
N VAL A 11 5.02 -3.23 -2.34
CA VAL A 11 4.71 -1.82 -2.03
C VAL A 11 5.53 -1.43 -0.80
N GLY A 12 6.44 -0.48 -0.95
CA GLY A 12 7.26 0.06 0.15
C GLY A 12 7.05 1.56 0.33
N ASN A 13 7.50 2.08 1.47
CA ASN A 13 7.58 3.53 1.73
C ASN A 13 6.25 4.28 1.53
N LEU A 14 5.13 3.64 1.88
CA LEU A 14 3.82 4.28 1.84
C LEU A 14 3.67 5.19 3.06
N ALA A 15 3.38 6.46 2.81
CA ALA A 15 3.17 7.47 3.84
C ALA A 15 2.05 8.43 3.47
N LEU A 16 1.47 9.10 4.47
CA LEU A 16 0.41 10.09 4.29
C LEU A 16 0.87 11.48 4.71
N LYS A 17 0.57 12.44 3.84
CA LYS A 17 0.62 13.87 4.14
C LYS A 17 -0.81 14.36 4.28
N ILE A 18 -1.26 14.58 5.51
CA ILE A 18 -2.59 15.12 5.81
C ILE A 18 -2.42 16.60 6.18
N PRO A 19 -3.11 17.53 5.50
CA PRO A 19 -3.08 18.92 5.89
C PRO A 19 -3.68 19.07 7.30
N ILE A 20 -2.93 19.69 8.21
CA ILE A 20 -3.42 20.01 9.55
C ILE A 20 -4.53 21.05 9.38
N ALA A 21 -5.76 20.71 9.76
CA ALA A 21 -6.87 21.65 9.70
C ALA A 21 -6.61 22.82 10.66
N SER A 22 -6.78 24.06 10.19
CA SER A 22 -6.50 25.30 10.94
C SER A 22 -7.45 25.57 12.12
N LYS A 23 -8.40 24.67 12.40
CA LYS A 23 -9.34 24.79 13.53
C LYS A 23 -9.20 23.56 14.42
N PRO A 24 -9.02 23.74 15.74
CA PRO A 24 -8.99 22.62 16.66
C PRO A 24 -10.30 21.85 16.53
N ALA A 25 -10.23 20.60 16.09
CA ALA A 25 -11.33 19.68 16.30
C ALA A 25 -11.50 19.59 17.83
N ARG A 26 -12.72 19.70 18.36
CA ARG A 26 -13.01 19.65 19.80
C ARG A 26 -12.80 18.24 20.41
N PHE A 27 -11.91 17.46 19.80
CA PHE A 27 -11.52 16.14 20.22
C PHE A 27 -10.21 16.26 20.99
N VAL A 28 -10.16 15.60 22.15
CA VAL A 28 -9.01 15.58 23.08
C VAL A 28 -7.76 14.94 22.45
N VAL A 29 -7.91 14.29 21.30
CA VAL A 29 -6.85 13.62 20.54
C VAL A 29 -6.54 14.39 19.26
N HIS A 30 -5.26 14.77 19.11
CA HIS A 30 -4.77 15.43 17.90
C HIS A 30 -5.01 14.51 16.68
N PRO A 31 -5.46 15.00 15.51
CA PRO A 31 -5.74 14.13 14.36
C PRO A 31 -4.52 13.34 13.86
N SER A 32 -3.29 13.72 14.25
CA SER A 32 -2.08 12.93 13.99
C SER A 32 -1.84 11.79 15.00
N SER A 33 -2.61 11.68 16.08
CA SER A 33 -2.38 10.69 17.15
C SER A 33 -3.06 9.35 16.87
N SER A 34 -3.95 9.27 15.88
CA SER A 34 -4.60 8.02 15.47
C SER A 34 -3.86 7.39 14.29
N PRO A 35 -3.43 6.12 14.39
CA PRO A 35 -2.77 5.44 13.27
C PRO A 35 -3.74 5.31 12.10
N CYS A 36 -3.31 5.76 10.92
CA CYS A 36 -4.00 5.43 9.68
C CYS A 36 -3.61 4.01 9.25
N PHE A 37 -4.56 3.26 8.70
CA PHE A 37 -4.28 1.95 8.13
C PHE A 37 -4.69 1.90 6.67
N CYS A 38 -3.97 1.14 5.87
CA CYS A 38 -4.29 0.91 4.48
C CYS A 38 -4.71 -0.54 4.22
N LYS A 39 -5.59 -0.70 3.24
CA LYS A 39 -5.93 -1.97 2.61
C LYS A 39 -5.32 -1.97 1.21
N ILE A 40 -4.40 -2.89 0.95
CA ILE A 40 -3.67 -3.05 -0.30
C ILE A 40 -4.17 -4.34 -0.96
N LYS A 41 -4.83 -4.21 -2.12
CA LYS A 41 -5.45 -5.33 -2.84
C LYS A 41 -4.92 -5.41 -4.27
N LEU A 42 -4.34 -6.55 -4.62
CA LEU A 42 -4.05 -6.91 -5.99
C LEU A 42 -5.20 -7.81 -6.50
N LYS A 43 -5.75 -7.53 -7.69
CA LYS A 43 -6.88 -8.29 -8.24
C LYS A 43 -6.57 -9.79 -8.29
N LYS A 44 -7.47 -10.65 -7.76
CA LYS A 44 -7.31 -12.11 -7.61
C LYS A 44 -6.28 -12.57 -6.53
N PHE A 45 -5.73 -11.66 -5.73
CA PHE A 45 -4.85 -11.99 -4.59
C PHE A 45 -5.47 -11.58 -3.25
N SER A 46 -4.88 -12.11 -2.18
CA SER A 46 -5.24 -11.80 -0.80
C SER A 46 -5.07 -10.32 -0.49
N LEU A 47 -5.99 -9.78 0.33
CA LEU A 47 -5.86 -8.43 0.85
C LEU A 47 -4.71 -8.36 1.84
N GLN A 48 -3.88 -7.32 1.76
CA GLN A 48 -2.87 -7.00 2.76
C GLN A 48 -3.25 -5.71 3.48
N THR A 49 -2.97 -5.65 4.77
CA THR A 49 -3.24 -4.48 5.60
C THR A 49 -1.98 -4.04 6.30
N ALA A 50 -1.77 -2.73 6.39
CA ALA A 50 -0.62 -2.17 7.08
C ALA A 50 -0.94 -0.82 7.69
N VAL A 51 -0.24 -0.49 8.77
CA VAL A 51 -0.24 0.84 9.36
C VAL A 51 0.56 1.77 8.45
N VAL A 52 0.01 2.95 8.17
CA VAL A 52 0.64 3.96 7.32
C VAL A 52 1.19 5.07 8.19
N LEU A 53 2.47 5.38 8.00
CA LEU A 53 3.15 6.44 8.72
C LEU A 53 2.61 7.81 8.29
N PHE A 54 2.32 8.65 9.27
CA PHE A 54 1.98 10.05 9.06
C PHE A 54 3.27 10.88 9.00
N ILE A 55 3.44 11.66 7.93
CA ILE A 55 4.59 12.57 7.78
C ILE A 55 4.09 13.99 7.96
N SER A 56 4.58 14.68 9.00
CA SER A 56 4.34 16.10 9.20
C SER A 56 5.01 16.91 8.09
N PRO A 57 4.35 17.95 7.52
CA PRO A 57 4.94 18.79 6.47
C PRO A 57 6.27 19.47 6.85
N GLU A 58 6.58 19.61 8.14
CA GLU A 58 7.82 20.23 8.63
C GLU A 58 9.02 19.27 8.63
N ASN A 59 8.79 17.96 8.71
CA ASN A 59 9.83 16.95 8.69
C ASN A 59 10.03 16.47 7.25
N GLN A 60 10.88 17.17 6.51
CA GLN A 60 11.45 16.65 5.27
C GLN A 60 12.17 15.34 5.62
N PHE A 61 11.73 14.25 4.98
CA PHE A 61 12.21 12.88 5.08
C PHE A 61 13.58 12.77 5.77
N LEU A 62 13.59 12.37 7.04
CA LEU A 62 14.83 12.13 7.76
C LEU A 62 15.62 11.04 7.03
N ASP A 63 16.85 11.41 6.71
CA ASP A 63 17.86 10.66 5.98
C ASP A 63 18.21 9.37 6.73
N GLY A 64 17.41 8.33 6.51
CA GLY A 64 17.41 7.11 7.31
C GLY A 64 16.29 6.18 6.86
N HIS A 65 16.26 5.89 5.55
CA HIS A 65 15.18 5.21 4.86
C HIS A 65 15.00 3.76 5.37
N VAL A 66 14.23 3.58 6.44
CA VAL A 66 13.70 2.27 6.81
C VAL A 66 12.80 1.84 5.66
N HIS A 67 13.28 0.93 4.81
CA HIS A 67 12.50 0.27 3.77
C HIS A 67 11.38 -0.54 4.42
N ASN A 68 10.31 0.12 4.85
CA ASN A 68 9.16 -0.56 5.41
C ASN A 68 8.34 -1.11 4.25
N MET A 69 8.46 -2.41 4.01
CA MET A 69 7.65 -3.13 3.03
C MET A 69 6.23 -3.26 3.59
N VAL A 70 5.29 -2.61 2.94
CA VAL A 70 3.90 -2.45 3.39
C VAL A 70 3.01 -3.57 2.84
N ALA A 71 3.35 -4.11 1.66
CA ALA A 71 2.73 -5.31 1.11
C ALA A 71 3.66 -6.02 0.14
N THR A 72 3.56 -7.35 0.06
CA THR A 72 4.28 -8.17 -0.92
C THR A 72 3.39 -9.24 -1.53
N PHE A 73 3.29 -9.26 -2.85
CA PHE A 73 2.56 -10.26 -3.62
C PHE A 73 3.55 -11.12 -4.41
N HIS A 74 3.36 -12.43 -4.37
CA HIS A 74 4.13 -13.38 -5.15
C HIS A 74 3.23 -13.92 -6.25
N LEU A 75 3.66 -13.76 -7.50
CA LEU A 75 2.95 -14.20 -8.69
C LEU A 75 3.76 -15.33 -9.30
N ASN A 76 3.17 -16.52 -9.37
CA ASN A 76 3.79 -17.64 -10.07
C ASN A 76 3.42 -17.62 -11.56
N LYS A 77 4.01 -18.53 -12.34
CA LYS A 77 3.75 -18.67 -13.77
C LYS A 77 2.25 -18.74 -14.11
N SER A 78 1.47 -19.56 -13.40
CA SER A 78 0.03 -19.71 -13.65
C SER A 78 -0.77 -18.45 -13.34
N ASP A 79 -0.33 -17.63 -12.39
CA ASP A 79 -0.97 -16.35 -12.10
C ASP A 79 -0.73 -15.38 -13.26
N LEU A 80 0.51 -15.33 -13.77
CA LEU A 80 0.88 -14.48 -14.90
C LEU A 80 0.15 -14.88 -16.19
N GLU A 81 0.02 -16.17 -16.45
CA GLU A 81 -0.73 -16.69 -17.60
C GLU A 81 -2.20 -16.25 -17.55
N LYS A 82 -2.86 -16.31 -16.38
CA LYS A 82 -4.23 -15.82 -16.18
C LYS A 82 -4.41 -14.31 -16.43
N PHE A 83 -3.33 -13.53 -16.41
CA PHE A 83 -3.34 -12.10 -16.76
C PHE A 83 -2.93 -11.83 -18.21
N ALA A 84 -2.10 -12.71 -18.79
CA ALA A 84 -1.64 -12.64 -20.18
C ALA A 84 -2.68 -13.20 -21.16
N GLU A 85 -3.61 -14.04 -20.70
CA GLU A 85 -4.76 -14.50 -21.48
C GLU A 85 -5.52 -13.29 -22.05
N LYS A 86 -5.40 -13.12 -23.37
CA LYS A 86 -6.07 -12.07 -24.15
C LYS A 86 -7.57 -12.31 -24.15
N SER A 87 -8.24 -11.89 -23.08
CA SER A 87 -9.70 -11.84 -23.02
C SER A 87 -10.22 -10.58 -23.73
N ILE A 88 -11.36 -10.72 -24.39
CA ILE A 88 -12.15 -9.64 -25.01
C ILE A 88 -12.48 -8.55 -23.96
N PHE A 89 -12.48 -8.92 -22.67
CA PHE A 89 -12.42 -8.02 -21.53
C PHE A 89 -11.02 -8.08 -20.92
N THR A 90 -10.08 -7.26 -21.42
CA THR A 90 -8.69 -7.27 -20.93
C THR A 90 -8.66 -7.09 -19.41
N VAL A 91 -8.31 -8.14 -18.67
CA VAL A 91 -8.20 -8.09 -17.21
C VAL A 91 -6.88 -7.40 -16.87
N LYS A 92 -6.89 -6.07 -16.85
CA LYS A 92 -5.75 -5.28 -16.41
C LYS A 92 -5.39 -5.65 -14.97
N LEU A 93 -4.13 -6.01 -14.75
CA LEU A 93 -3.57 -6.14 -13.41
C LEU A 93 -3.71 -4.79 -12.70
N CYS A 94 -4.45 -4.76 -11.59
CA CYS A 94 -4.77 -3.53 -10.88
C CYS A 94 -4.47 -3.69 -9.39
N LEU A 95 -3.64 -2.79 -8.89
CA LEU A 95 -3.34 -2.62 -7.48
C LEU A 95 -4.22 -1.48 -6.94
N ARG A 96 -5.00 -1.76 -5.89
CA ARG A 96 -5.82 -0.78 -5.20
C ARG A 96 -5.32 -0.58 -3.78
N ILE A 97 -5.09 0.67 -3.40
CA ILE A 97 -4.73 1.07 -2.05
C ILE A 97 -5.86 1.95 -1.52
N SER A 98 -6.47 1.53 -0.42
CA SER A 98 -7.52 2.31 0.27
C SER A 98 -7.01 2.69 1.65
N ILE A 99 -7.17 3.96 2.04
CA ILE A 99 -6.74 4.50 3.33
C ILE A 99 -7.95 4.63 4.25
N TYR A 100 -7.76 4.27 5.51
CA TYR A 100 -8.76 4.36 6.56
C TYR A 100 -8.16 5.06 7.79
N THR A 101 -8.98 5.90 8.40
CA THR A 101 -8.70 6.58 9.67
C THR A 101 -9.61 5.98 10.74
N SER A 102 -9.12 5.87 11.98
CA SER A 102 -9.97 5.54 13.13
C SER A 102 -10.69 6.76 13.67
#